data_AF-A0A4V6AA52-F1
#
_entry.id   AF-A0A4V6AA52-F1
#
_cell.length_a   1.000
_cell.length_b   1.000
_cell.length_c   1.000
_cell.angle_alpha   90.00
_cell.angle_beta   90.00
_cell.angle_gamma   90.00
#
_symmetry.space_group_name_H-M   'P 1'
#
loop_
_entity.id
_entity.type
_entity.pdbx_description
1 polymer ?
#
loop_
_entity_poly.entity_id
_entity_poly.type
_entity_poly.pdbx_seq_one_letter_code
_entity_poly.pdbx_strand_id
1 'polypeptide(L)'
;MDGNNNVRRNSYRDPTLLIERGSLFFSQGYHADAANCFRHARDATIQIHGKSSLKCAITRYSHGLSLLCQVPVPVPENDPMAFLPKEVDYYKSSVLPFPSSAFGTYRGEMKEKYVRILEVAKGELNLAWSLIEYRIDNYLLKGNVLSALGEVAFRRGESNPQRYYFEASSIFDTWLGENNKRVADMYPLPVNLV
;
A
#
# COMPACT_ATOMS: atom_id res chain seq x y z
N MET A 1 36.86 -20.24 -15.75
CA MET A 1 36.66 -18.90 -15.14
C MET A 1 35.16 -18.71 -15.08
N ASP A 2 34.49 -19.22 -14.03
CA ASP A 2 33.03 -19.41 -14.03
C ASP A 2 32.34 -18.76 -12.80
N GLY A 3 33.08 -17.95 -12.04
CA GLY A 3 32.60 -17.37 -10.79
C GLY A 3 31.59 -16.23 -10.94
N ASN A 4 31.52 -15.58 -12.11
CA ASN A 4 30.71 -14.35 -12.27
C ASN A 4 29.25 -14.62 -12.65
N ASN A 5 28.97 -15.79 -13.24
CA ASN A 5 27.62 -16.17 -13.65
C ASN A 5 26.77 -16.68 -12.49
N ASN A 6 27.38 -17.27 -11.46
CA ASN A 6 26.67 -17.79 -10.29
C ASN A 6 26.22 -16.68 -9.32
N VAL A 7 27.00 -15.61 -9.18
CA VAL A 7 26.63 -14.44 -8.36
C VAL A 7 25.46 -13.66 -8.98
N ARG A 8 25.49 -13.45 -10.31
CA ARG A 8 24.35 -12.86 -11.03
C ARG A 8 23.11 -13.76 -10.98
N ARG A 9 23.24 -15.08 -11.05
CA ARG A 9 22.11 -16.01 -10.93
C ARG A 9 21.48 -16.04 -9.54
N ASN A 10 22.29 -15.87 -8.48
CA ASN A 10 21.80 -15.79 -7.10
C ASN A 10 21.11 -14.43 -6.80
N SER A 11 21.53 -13.35 -7.45
CA SER A 11 20.91 -12.02 -7.28
C SER A 11 19.43 -11.99 -7.68
N TYR A 12 19.02 -12.77 -8.69
CA TYR A 12 17.60 -12.85 -9.11
C TYR A 12 16.70 -13.62 -8.14
N ARG A 13 17.25 -14.25 -7.10
CA ARG A 13 16.49 -14.98 -6.08
C ARG A 13 16.52 -14.34 -4.70
N ASP A 14 17.33 -13.30 -4.49
CA ASP A 14 17.33 -12.61 -3.21
C ASP A 14 16.08 -11.72 -3.11
N PRO A 15 15.11 -12.05 -2.23
CA PRO A 15 13.90 -11.26 -2.08
C PRO A 15 14.19 -9.82 -1.61
N THR A 16 15.29 -9.57 -0.91
CA THR A 16 15.64 -8.24 -0.40
C THR A 16 16.06 -7.33 -1.54
N LEU A 17 16.96 -7.79 -2.42
CA LEU A 17 17.37 -7.05 -3.62
C LEU A 17 16.20 -6.76 -4.56
N LEU A 18 15.27 -7.73 -4.70
CA LEU A 18 14.06 -7.55 -5.51
C LEU A 18 13.12 -6.49 -4.91
N ILE A 19 12.98 -6.44 -3.58
CA ILE A 19 12.20 -5.40 -2.90
C ILE A 19 12.84 -4.02 -3.09
N GLU A 20 14.16 -3.90 -2.87
CA GLU A 20 14.87 -2.62 -3.04
C GLU A 20 14.73 -2.08 -4.46
N ARG A 21 14.93 -2.96 -5.46
CA ARG A 21 14.77 -2.60 -6.87
C ARG A 21 13.33 -2.24 -7.21
N GLY A 22 12.35 -2.99 -6.68
CA GLY A 22 10.94 -2.69 -6.86
C GLY A 22 10.56 -1.32 -6.27
N SER A 23 11.07 -1.00 -5.09
CA SER A 23 10.86 0.29 -4.42
C SER A 23 11.48 1.45 -5.22
N LEU A 24 12.65 1.24 -5.81
CA LEU A 24 13.28 2.23 -6.69
C LEU A 24 12.44 2.49 -7.95
N PHE A 25 11.95 1.44 -8.62
CA PHE A 25 11.06 1.62 -9.76
C PHE A 25 9.75 2.31 -9.36
N PHE A 26 9.22 1.97 -8.17
CA PHE A 26 7.99 2.56 -7.67
C PHE A 26 8.14 4.06 -7.41
N SER A 27 9.23 4.49 -6.77
CA SER A 27 9.49 5.91 -6.49
C SER A 27 9.76 6.74 -7.77
N GLN A 28 10.21 6.09 -8.83
CA GLN A 28 10.42 6.70 -10.15
C GLN A 28 9.15 6.70 -11.03
N GLY A 29 8.02 6.14 -10.55
CA GLY A 29 6.77 6.05 -11.30
C GLY A 29 6.70 4.89 -12.30
N TYR A 30 7.72 4.01 -12.35
CA TYR A 30 7.75 2.82 -13.21
C TYR A 30 6.96 1.66 -12.57
N HIS A 31 5.65 1.85 -12.41
CA HIS A 31 4.79 0.94 -11.63
C HIS A 31 4.69 -0.49 -12.20
N ALA A 32 4.83 -0.67 -13.52
CA ALA A 32 4.83 -2.00 -14.14
C ALA A 32 6.11 -2.80 -13.79
N ASP A 33 7.27 -2.14 -13.84
CA ASP A 33 8.55 -2.75 -13.47
C ASP A 33 8.64 -3.02 -11.97
N ALA A 34 8.10 -2.10 -11.15
CA ALA A 34 7.92 -2.29 -9.72
C ALA A 34 7.07 -3.53 -9.41
N ALA A 35 5.90 -3.66 -10.05
CA ALA A 35 5.02 -4.82 -9.89
C ALA A 35 5.71 -6.13 -10.23
N ASN A 36 6.49 -6.18 -11.32
CA ASN A 36 7.27 -7.35 -11.68
C ASN A 36 8.32 -7.70 -10.62
N CYS A 37 9.05 -6.72 -10.10
CA CYS A 37 10.03 -6.95 -9.03
C CYS A 37 9.37 -7.49 -7.76
N PHE A 38 8.27 -6.88 -7.32
CA PHE A 38 7.56 -7.32 -6.12
C PHE A 38 6.88 -8.69 -6.28
N ARG A 39 6.40 -9.02 -7.47
CA ARG A 39 5.90 -10.37 -7.78
C ARG A 39 6.98 -11.42 -7.59
N HIS A 40 8.18 -11.18 -8.15
CA HIS A 40 9.31 -12.09 -7.95
C HIS A 40 9.77 -12.15 -6.49
N ALA A 41 9.79 -11.00 -5.79
CA ALA A 41 10.13 -10.95 -4.38
C ALA A 41 9.13 -11.75 -3.53
N ARG A 42 7.84 -11.65 -3.82
CA ARG A 42 6.77 -12.42 -3.18
C ARG A 42 6.98 -13.91 -3.39
N ASP A 43 7.21 -14.34 -4.63
CA ASP A 43 7.38 -15.76 -4.95
C ASP A 43 8.61 -16.35 -4.24
N ALA A 44 9.73 -15.61 -4.22
CA ALA A 44 10.93 -15.99 -3.46
C ALA A 44 10.66 -16.01 -1.94
N THR A 45 9.95 -15.01 -1.42
CA THR A 45 9.61 -14.93 0.01
C THR A 45 8.70 -16.07 0.45
N ILE A 46 7.74 -16.48 -0.38
CA ILE A 46 6.88 -17.65 -0.14
C ILE A 46 7.72 -18.92 -0.07
N GLN A 47 8.70 -19.08 -0.96
CA GLN A 47 9.58 -20.25 -0.97
C GLN A 47 10.49 -20.31 0.27
N ILE A 48 11.02 -19.17 0.71
CA ILE A 48 12.01 -19.11 1.80
C ILE A 48 11.34 -19.09 3.18
N HIS A 49 10.29 -18.26 3.34
CA HIS A 49 9.69 -17.95 4.65
C HIS A 49 8.27 -18.52 4.80
N GLY A 50 7.71 -19.13 3.76
CA GLY A 50 6.35 -19.65 3.77
C GLY A 50 5.29 -18.58 3.48
N LYS A 51 4.10 -19.07 3.10
CA LYS A 51 2.95 -18.24 2.67
C LYS A 51 2.39 -17.33 3.77
N SER A 52 2.59 -17.69 5.04
CA SER A 52 1.99 -16.98 6.19
C SER A 52 2.93 -15.96 6.85
N SER A 53 4.11 -15.72 6.27
CA SER A 53 5.10 -14.80 6.85
C SER A 53 4.68 -13.33 6.69
N LEU A 54 5.10 -12.48 7.64
CA LEU A 54 4.91 -11.03 7.53
C LEU A 54 5.58 -10.46 6.27
N LYS A 55 6.74 -11.02 5.89
CA LYS A 55 7.45 -10.64 4.67
C LYS A 55 6.64 -10.97 3.41
N CYS A 56 5.90 -12.08 3.42
CA CYS A 56 4.93 -12.41 2.37
C CYS A 56 3.81 -11.35 2.31
N ALA A 57 3.26 -10.93 3.45
CA ALA A 57 2.25 -9.88 3.50
C ALA A 57 2.75 -8.55 2.90
N ILE A 58 3.96 -8.12 3.29
CA ILE A 58 4.60 -6.89 2.77
C ILE A 58 4.78 -6.97 1.25
N THR A 59 5.36 -8.06 0.75
CA THR A 59 5.60 -8.23 -0.70
C THR A 59 4.30 -8.32 -1.51
N ARG A 60 3.24 -8.93 -0.95
CA ARG A 60 1.89 -8.92 -1.54
C ARG A 60 1.30 -7.53 -1.58
N TYR A 61 1.39 -6.78 -0.49
CA TYR A 61 0.95 -5.38 -0.45
C TYR A 61 1.68 -4.54 -1.49
N SER A 62 3.03 -4.60 -1.55
CA SER A 62 3.82 -3.84 -2.52
C SER A 62 3.48 -4.19 -3.97
N HIS A 63 3.25 -5.47 -4.25
CA HIS A 63 2.81 -5.93 -5.57
C HIS A 63 1.41 -5.40 -5.93
N GLY A 64 0.44 -5.56 -5.02
CA GLY A 64 -0.93 -5.08 -5.21
C GLY A 64 -1.00 -3.56 -5.40
N LEU A 65 -0.24 -2.80 -4.60
CA LEU A 65 -0.14 -1.35 -4.73
C LEU A 65 0.46 -0.94 -6.09
N SER A 66 1.53 -1.62 -6.52
CA SER A 66 2.15 -1.34 -7.83
C SER A 66 1.22 -1.64 -9.00
N LEU A 67 0.35 -2.64 -8.89
CA LEU A 67 -0.70 -2.91 -9.87
C LEU A 67 -1.77 -1.80 -9.86
N LEU A 68 -2.23 -1.39 -8.68
CA LEU A 68 -3.18 -0.29 -8.54
C LEU A 68 -2.66 1.00 -9.19
N CYS A 69 -1.39 1.35 -8.96
CA CYS A 69 -0.77 2.55 -9.53
C CYS A 69 -0.60 2.51 -11.07
N GLN A 70 -0.69 1.34 -11.71
CA GLN A 70 -0.71 1.26 -13.19
C GLN A 70 -2.06 1.69 -13.79
N VAL A 71 -3.12 1.69 -12.99
CA VAL A 71 -4.45 2.10 -13.44
C VAL A 71 -4.57 3.61 -13.27
N PRO A 72 -4.86 4.39 -14.33
CA PRO A 72 -5.07 5.81 -14.20
C PRO A 72 -6.24 6.12 -13.26
N VAL A 73 -6.08 7.16 -12.43
CA VAL A 73 -7.21 7.74 -11.69
C VAL A 73 -8.14 8.41 -12.71
N PRO A 74 -9.46 8.15 -12.68
CA PRO A 74 -10.39 8.91 -13.50
C PRO A 74 -10.32 10.39 -13.10
N VAL A 75 -9.77 11.22 -14.00
CA VAL A 75 -9.84 12.67 -13.86
C VAL A 75 -11.06 13.10 -14.66
N PRO A 76 -12.08 13.72 -14.04
CA PRO A 76 -13.13 14.36 -14.81
C PRO A 76 -12.48 15.38 -15.75
N GLU A 77 -12.83 15.37 -17.04
CA GLU A 77 -12.26 16.27 -18.07
C GLU A 77 -12.43 17.78 -17.74
N ASN A 78 -13.25 18.11 -16.73
CA ASN A 78 -13.46 19.46 -16.20
C ASN A 78 -13.51 19.46 -14.66
N ASP A 79 -12.50 18.90 -13.99
CA ASP A 79 -12.41 18.97 -12.53
C ASP A 79 -11.87 20.34 -12.07
N PRO A 80 -12.70 21.24 -11.49
CA PRO A 80 -12.23 22.52 -10.95
C PRO A 80 -11.24 22.35 -9.78
N MET A 81 -11.06 21.12 -9.28
CA MET A 81 -10.13 20.75 -8.21
C MET A 81 -8.92 19.97 -8.73
N ALA A 82 -8.66 19.97 -10.04
CA ALA A 82 -7.48 19.32 -10.66
C ALA A 82 -6.13 19.85 -10.11
N PHE A 83 -6.13 21.03 -9.49
CA PHE A 83 -4.98 21.64 -8.82
C PHE A 83 -4.78 21.17 -7.38
N LEU A 84 -5.76 20.44 -6.82
CA LEU A 84 -5.58 19.88 -5.49
C LEU A 84 -4.56 18.73 -5.54
N PRO A 85 -3.64 18.68 -4.57
CA PRO A 85 -2.66 17.61 -4.47
C PRO A 85 -3.36 16.25 -4.42
N LYS A 86 -3.11 15.39 -5.42
CA LYS A 86 -3.67 14.04 -5.48
C LYS A 86 -2.88 13.16 -4.51
N GLU A 87 -3.59 12.28 -3.78
CA GLU A 87 -3.22 11.35 -2.69
C GLU A 87 -1.74 11.05 -2.37
N VAL A 88 -0.83 11.07 -3.35
CA VAL A 88 0.63 11.02 -3.10
C VAL A 88 1.10 12.22 -2.26
N ASP A 89 0.47 13.38 -2.38
CA ASP A 89 0.82 14.57 -1.60
C ASP A 89 0.22 14.59 -0.18
N TYR A 90 -0.76 13.72 0.11
CA TYR A 90 -1.39 13.60 1.44
C TYR A 90 -0.39 13.08 2.49
N TYR A 91 0.64 12.36 2.07
CA TYR A 91 1.71 11.88 2.95
C TYR A 91 2.61 13.00 3.50
N LYS A 92 2.48 14.25 3.03
CA LYS A 92 3.25 15.40 3.52
C LYS A 92 2.48 16.35 4.45
N SER A 93 1.16 16.24 4.58
CA SER A 93 0.39 17.21 5.37
C SER A 93 -0.57 16.52 6.32
N SER A 94 -0.24 16.65 7.60
CA SER A 94 -1.01 16.30 8.78
C SER A 94 -2.48 16.77 8.77
N VAL A 95 -3.35 15.95 9.39
CA VAL A 95 -4.71 16.21 9.93
C VAL A 95 -5.92 16.03 8.97
N LEU A 96 -6.92 15.28 9.49
CA LEU A 96 -8.31 14.97 9.04
C LEU A 96 -9.10 16.16 8.41
N PRO A 97 -10.33 16.04 7.83
CA PRO A 97 -11.17 14.90 7.42
C PRO A 97 -11.54 14.91 5.91
N PHE A 98 -12.03 13.78 5.38
CA PHE A 98 -12.34 13.60 3.94
C PHE A 98 -13.62 14.33 3.47
N PRO A 99 -13.59 15.14 2.40
CA PRO A 99 -14.79 15.66 1.75
C PRO A 99 -15.41 14.62 0.80
N SER A 100 -16.73 14.43 0.93
CA SER A 100 -17.58 13.53 0.12
C SER A 100 -17.51 13.79 -1.41
N SER A 101 -17.10 14.98 -1.83
CA SER A 101 -16.95 15.35 -3.25
C SER A 101 -15.68 14.84 -3.93
N ALA A 102 -14.70 14.29 -3.18
CA ALA A 102 -13.50 13.68 -3.75
C ALA A 102 -13.77 12.31 -4.41
N PHE A 103 -14.95 11.73 -4.17
CA PHE A 103 -15.32 10.40 -4.63
C PHE A 103 -16.13 10.46 -5.94
N GLY A 104 -15.51 10.98 -7.01
CA GLY A 104 -16.06 10.84 -8.36
C GLY A 104 -15.90 9.40 -8.87
N THR A 105 -17.00 8.63 -8.94
CA THR A 105 -17.00 7.33 -9.61
C THR A 105 -16.42 7.44 -11.02
N TYR A 106 -15.68 6.43 -11.47
CA TYR A 106 -15.20 6.35 -12.86
C TYR A 106 -16.39 6.52 -13.81
N ARG A 107 -16.52 7.68 -14.45
CA ARG A 107 -17.59 8.00 -15.40
C ARG A 107 -17.07 7.77 -16.81
N GLY A 108 -16.97 6.50 -17.20
CA GLY A 108 -16.55 6.05 -18.53
C GLY A 108 -16.49 4.53 -18.61
N GLU A 109 -16.22 3.96 -19.79
CA GLU A 109 -15.88 2.53 -19.90
C GLU A 109 -14.42 2.31 -19.47
N MET A 110 -14.19 1.58 -18.37
CA MET A 110 -12.84 1.19 -17.99
C MET A 110 -12.35 0.14 -18.98
N LYS A 111 -11.21 0.42 -19.63
CA LYS A 111 -10.59 -0.55 -20.55
C LYS A 111 -10.44 -1.89 -19.85
N GLU A 112 -10.80 -2.98 -20.52
CA GLU A 112 -10.79 -4.33 -19.95
C GLU A 112 -9.45 -4.69 -19.26
N LYS A 113 -8.33 -4.23 -19.84
CA LYS A 113 -6.99 -4.40 -19.24
C LYS A 113 -6.89 -3.84 -17.82
N TYR A 114 -7.52 -2.70 -17.53
CA TYR A 114 -7.47 -2.06 -16.22
C TYR A 114 -8.38 -2.76 -15.22
N VAL A 115 -9.54 -3.26 -15.69
CA VAL A 115 -10.42 -4.11 -14.86
C VAL A 115 -9.65 -5.34 -14.37
N ARG A 116 -8.96 -6.04 -15.29
CA ARG A 116 -8.12 -7.21 -14.94
C ARG A 116 -6.99 -6.85 -13.97
N ILE A 117 -6.30 -5.73 -14.18
CA ILE A 117 -5.25 -5.26 -13.25
C ILE A 117 -5.82 -5.00 -11.85
N LEU A 118 -6.98 -4.35 -11.73
CA LEU A 118 -7.64 -4.10 -10.44
C LEU A 118 -8.10 -5.40 -9.76
N GLU A 119 -8.51 -6.42 -10.51
CA GLU A 119 -8.86 -7.73 -9.93
C GLU A 119 -7.64 -8.40 -9.28
N VAL A 120 -6.51 -8.39 -9.99
CA VAL A 120 -5.26 -8.94 -9.46
C VAL A 120 -4.79 -8.12 -8.24
N ALA A 121 -4.85 -6.78 -8.33
CA ALA A 121 -4.51 -5.90 -7.21
C ALA A 121 -5.38 -6.20 -5.98
N LYS A 122 -6.70 -6.30 -6.14
CA LYS A 122 -7.64 -6.66 -5.07
C LYS A 122 -7.27 -7.99 -4.42
N GLY A 123 -6.98 -9.00 -5.24
CA GLY A 123 -6.61 -10.34 -4.78
C GLY A 123 -5.34 -10.32 -3.94
N GLU A 124 -4.29 -9.63 -4.38
CA GLU A 124 -3.04 -9.51 -3.63
C GLU A 124 -3.21 -8.74 -2.32
N LEU A 125 -3.99 -7.65 -2.33
CA LEU A 125 -4.26 -6.85 -1.13
C LEU A 125 -5.11 -7.59 -0.10
N ASN A 126 -6.12 -8.35 -0.52
CA ASN A 126 -6.91 -9.20 0.38
C ASN A 126 -6.05 -10.30 1.03
N LEU A 127 -5.12 -10.89 0.26
CA LEU A 127 -4.17 -11.86 0.81
C LEU A 127 -3.14 -11.21 1.73
N ALA A 128 -2.76 -9.95 1.49
CA ALA A 128 -1.92 -9.21 2.43
C ALA A 128 -2.69 -8.94 3.74
N TRP A 129 -3.94 -8.50 3.63
CA TRP A 129 -4.83 -8.23 4.77
C TRP A 129 -5.02 -9.46 5.66
N SER A 130 -5.36 -10.62 5.08
CA SER A 130 -5.61 -11.85 5.87
C SER A 130 -4.39 -12.34 6.66
N LEU A 131 -3.18 -11.95 6.26
CA LEU A 131 -1.93 -12.28 6.96
C LEU A 131 -1.62 -11.35 8.13
N ILE A 132 -2.22 -10.16 8.15
CA ILE A 132 -1.91 -9.10 9.13
C ILE A 132 -3.10 -8.72 10.01
N GLU A 133 -4.34 -8.99 9.61
CA GLU A 133 -5.58 -8.59 10.28
C GLU A 133 -5.53 -8.83 11.80
N TYR A 134 -5.20 -10.05 12.21
CA TYR A 134 -5.18 -10.46 13.62
C TYR A 134 -3.84 -10.22 14.33
N ARG A 135 -2.86 -9.61 13.67
CA ARG A 135 -1.60 -9.24 14.33
C ARG A 135 -1.82 -8.01 15.21
N ILE A 136 -1.28 -8.01 16.42
CA ILE A 136 -1.40 -6.88 17.35
C ILE A 136 -0.50 -5.68 16.97
N ASP A 137 0.41 -5.86 16.02
CA ASP A 137 1.37 -4.87 15.57
C ASP A 137 1.12 -4.45 14.10
N ASN A 138 2.03 -3.67 13.52
CA ASN A 138 2.02 -3.26 12.12
C ASN A 138 0.82 -2.39 11.69
N TYR A 139 0.33 -1.52 12.58
CA TYR A 139 -0.74 -0.57 12.28
C TYR A 139 -0.54 0.22 10.97
N LEU A 140 0.69 0.64 10.67
CA LEU A 140 1.00 1.36 9.44
C LEU A 140 0.71 0.50 8.19
N LEU A 141 1.15 -0.75 8.17
CA LEU A 141 0.90 -1.66 7.05
C LEU A 141 -0.60 -1.99 6.93
N LYS A 142 -1.29 -2.18 8.06
CA LYS A 142 -2.73 -2.44 8.10
C LYS A 142 -3.53 -1.30 7.48
N GLY A 143 -3.30 -0.07 7.96
CA GLY A 143 -3.97 1.11 7.43
C GLY A 143 -3.68 1.29 5.94
N ASN A 144 -2.42 1.12 5.53
CA ASN A 144 -2.02 1.21 4.13
C ASN A 144 -2.69 0.15 3.22
N VAL A 145 -2.83 -1.10 3.69
CA VAL A 145 -3.54 -2.17 2.93
C VAL A 145 -5.01 -1.81 2.78
N LEU A 146 -5.67 -1.35 3.85
CA LEU A 146 -7.07 -0.93 3.82
C LEU A 146 -7.27 0.28 2.90
N SER A 147 -6.41 1.30 2.96
CA SER A 147 -6.45 2.43 2.04
C SER A 147 -6.35 1.98 0.58
N ALA A 148 -5.42 1.06 0.28
CA ALA A 148 -5.29 0.51 -1.07
C ALA A 148 -6.51 -0.32 -1.50
N LEU A 149 -7.14 -1.08 -0.59
CA LEU A 149 -8.39 -1.80 -0.85
C LEU A 149 -9.56 -0.84 -1.10
N GLY A 150 -9.64 0.25 -0.34
CA GLY A 150 -10.60 1.34 -0.54
C GLY A 150 -10.49 1.93 -1.93
N GLU A 151 -9.27 2.17 -2.39
CA GLU A 151 -9.03 2.79 -3.70
C GLU A 151 -9.33 1.82 -4.85
N VAL A 152 -9.01 0.54 -4.69
CA VAL A 152 -9.45 -0.50 -5.64
C VAL A 152 -10.98 -0.57 -5.69
N ALA A 153 -11.66 -0.60 -4.54
CA ALA A 153 -13.11 -0.66 -4.47
C ALA A 153 -13.76 0.56 -5.11
N PHE A 154 -13.19 1.75 -4.89
CA PHE A 154 -13.64 3.00 -5.46
C PHE A 154 -13.52 3.01 -6.99
N ARG A 155 -12.35 2.65 -7.53
CA ARG A 155 -12.11 2.60 -8.99
C ARG A 155 -12.95 1.54 -9.70
N ARG A 156 -13.34 0.47 -8.99
CA ARG A 156 -14.25 -0.56 -9.50
C ARG A 156 -15.73 -0.18 -9.42
N GLY A 157 -16.06 0.96 -8.80
CA GLY A 157 -17.45 1.37 -8.58
C GLY A 157 -18.20 0.45 -7.61
N GLU A 158 -17.51 -0.12 -6.62
CA GLU A 158 -18.18 -0.86 -5.54
C GLU A 158 -19.12 0.07 -4.76
N SER A 159 -20.18 -0.48 -4.15
CA SER A 159 -21.24 0.32 -3.54
C SER A 159 -20.83 1.05 -2.25
N ASN A 160 -19.79 0.56 -1.56
CA ASN A 160 -19.33 1.12 -0.29
C ASN A 160 -17.79 1.01 -0.14
N PRO A 161 -17.01 1.76 -0.92
CA PRO A 161 -15.55 1.83 -0.77
C PRO A 161 -15.13 2.57 0.51
N GLN A 162 -15.96 3.48 1.02
CA GLN A 162 -15.65 4.33 2.18
C GLN A 162 -15.40 3.51 3.45
N ARG A 163 -16.01 2.33 3.58
CA ARG A 163 -15.79 1.43 4.73
C ARG A 163 -14.31 1.15 4.98
N TYR A 164 -13.53 0.96 3.92
CA TYR A 164 -12.10 0.64 4.02
C TYR A 164 -11.30 1.83 4.54
N TYR A 165 -11.65 3.05 4.10
CA TYR A 165 -11.00 4.27 4.56
C TYR A 165 -11.33 4.58 6.02
N PHE A 166 -12.58 4.37 6.45
CA PHE A 166 -12.94 4.52 7.86
C PHE A 166 -12.20 3.54 8.75
N GLU A 167 -12.07 2.28 8.32
CA GLU A 167 -11.31 1.27 9.05
C GLU A 167 -9.81 1.62 9.09
N ALA A 168 -9.24 2.07 7.97
CA ALA A 168 -7.86 2.53 7.91
C ALA A 168 -7.60 3.71 8.87
N SER A 169 -8.51 4.69 8.90
CA SER A 169 -8.42 5.85 9.80
C SER A 169 -8.41 5.43 11.27
N SER A 170 -9.32 4.53 11.67
CA SER A 170 -9.39 4.01 13.04
C SER A 170 -8.08 3.33 13.47
N ILE A 171 -7.44 2.58 12.56
CA ILE A 171 -6.15 1.95 12.79
C ILE A 171 -5.03 3.00 12.97
N PHE A 172 -5.02 4.06 12.16
CA PHE A 172 -4.05 5.14 12.30
C PHE A 172 -4.24 5.96 13.57
N ASP A 173 -5.48 6.22 13.98
CA ASP A 173 -5.79 6.92 15.24
C ASP A 173 -5.31 6.09 16.45
N THR A 174 -5.51 4.78 16.41
CA THR A 174 -5.00 3.84 17.43
C THR A 174 -3.47 3.88 17.50
N TRP A 175 -2.80 3.81 16.34
CA TRP A 175 -1.34 3.90 16.25
C TRP A 175 -0.78 5.21 16.81
N LEU A 176 -1.41 6.34 16.48
CA LEU A 176 -1.01 7.65 16.97
C LEU A 176 -1.18 7.74 18.50
N GLY A 177 -2.30 7.24 19.02
CA GLY A 177 -2.56 7.17 20.46
C GLY A 177 -1.53 6.32 21.22
N GLU A 178 -1.17 5.15 20.69
CA GLU A 178 -0.14 4.29 21.30
C GLU A 178 1.26 4.92 21.27
N ASN A 179 1.63 5.55 20.15
CA ASN A 179 2.93 6.23 20.06
C ASN A 179 3.02 7.41 21.03
N ASN A 180 1.95 8.20 21.14
CA ASN A 180 1.91 9.32 22.09
C ASN A 180 2.09 8.84 23.53
N LYS A 181 1.46 7.72 23.91
CA LYS A 181 1.69 7.09 25.23
C LYS A 181 3.14 6.67 25.43
N ARG A 182 3.73 5.95 24.47
CA ARG A 182 5.14 5.51 24.55
C ARG A 182 6.12 6.69 24.68
N VAL A 183 5.88 7.78 23.95
CA VAL A 183 6.69 9.00 24.05
C VAL A 183 6.53 9.64 25.44
N ALA A 184 5.30 9.72 25.96
CA ALA A 184 5.05 10.22 27.31
C ALA A 184 5.69 9.36 28.42
N ASP A 185 5.69 8.03 28.26
CA ASP A 185 6.32 7.10 29.20
C ASP A 185 7.85 7.16 29.15
N MET A 186 8.44 7.47 27.99
CA MET A 186 9.89 7.60 27.80
C MET A 186 10.44 8.95 28.27
N TYR A 187 9.62 10.00 28.22
CA TYR A 187 9.89 11.31 28.80
C TYR A 187 8.84 11.60 29.88
N PRO A 188 8.89 10.92 31.04
CA PRO A 188 8.05 11.31 32.16
C PRO A 188 8.49 12.72 32.53
N LEU A 189 7.67 13.72 32.17
CA LEU A 189 7.86 15.07 32.67
C LEU A 189 7.95 14.95 34.19
N PRO A 190 9.01 15.48 34.84
CA PRO A 190 9.07 15.44 36.29
C PRO A 190 7.87 16.23 36.81
N VAL A 191 6.91 15.51 37.37
CA VAL A 191 5.84 16.11 38.16
C VAL A 191 6.53 16.66 39.41
N ASN A 192 6.75 17.97 39.43
CA ASN A 192 7.09 18.81 40.57
C ASN A 192 6.92 20.26 40.08
N LEU A 193 6.25 21.21 40.72
CA LEU A 193 5.65 21.38 42.05
C LEU A 193 4.75 22.63 41.93
N VAL A 194 3.53 22.61 42.44
CA VAL A 194 2.94 23.69 43.26
C VAL A 194 1.99 23.06 44.26
#